data_AF-A0A957A775-F1
#
_entry.id   AF-A0A957A775-F1
#
_cell.length_a   1.000
_cell.length_b   1.000
_cell.length_c   1.000
_cell.angle_alpha   90.00
_cell.angle_beta   90.00
_cell.angle_gamma   90.00
#
_symmetry.space_group_name_H-M   'P 1'
#
loop_
_entity.id
_entity.type
_entity.pdbx_description
1 polymer ?
#
loop_
_entity_poly.entity_id
_entity_poly.type
_entity_poly.pdbx_seq_one_letter_code
_entity_poly.pdbx_strand_id
1 'polypeptide(L)'
;AWNDLGTAFGVGTILKTALLAIVLTVAWVLASRASRAHQRDASATTGRMQRGMIAAGGILVLVFAISAVLPAIETPRAERQAEERAAGIVTETTDGGVTITSTIAPGDVGPNRLRVELSRDGRPYTGASDVTLRYANLEANLSGTTSPLSPAGPAAWELTDPAILAVSGVYRFTVRVEGADGTATQDLQFETGVDRSASRLNPTTAWWAGILALAGAGAAMVAANTIGSRKRILRGELIGWTGAAIAAGAFLLWGRGPQAAAFITNPIPATASSLAKGADVYATYCARCHGEEFDGAGVDAAELPVQPANLVLHFPQHSDGQHFTVISNGRVQSGMPAWSGTLTDEQIWDVINYLRIETEQRAPTLQVP
;
A
#
# COMPACT_ATOMS: atom_id res chain seq x y z
N ALA A 1 7.05 -1.43 -20.80
CA ALA A 1 8.23 -2.15 -20.27
C ALA A 1 9.44 -1.22 -20.08
N TRP A 2 9.72 -0.27 -20.99
CA TRP A 2 10.90 0.61 -20.87
C TRP A 2 10.70 1.85 -19.97
N ASN A 3 9.47 2.25 -19.69
CA ASN A 3 9.18 3.46 -18.89
C ASN A 3 9.35 3.28 -17.37
N ASP A 4 9.50 2.04 -16.88
CA ASP A 4 9.56 1.74 -15.44
C ASP A 4 10.97 1.85 -14.83
N LEU A 5 12.02 1.92 -15.67
CA LEU A 5 13.42 2.00 -15.23
C LEU A 5 13.77 3.33 -14.56
N GLY A 6 12.99 4.39 -14.80
CA GLY A 6 13.21 5.73 -14.25
C GLY A 6 12.61 5.96 -12.86
N THR A 7 11.83 5.02 -12.33
CA THR A 7 11.21 5.14 -11.00
C THR A 7 12.22 4.80 -9.89
N ALA A 8 12.02 5.33 -8.68
CA ALA A 8 12.92 5.04 -7.54
C ALA A 8 13.02 3.53 -7.24
N PHE A 9 11.90 2.81 -7.39
CA PHE A 9 11.85 1.35 -7.30
C PHE A 9 12.58 0.66 -8.46
N GLY A 10 12.39 1.15 -9.69
CA GLY A 10 13.07 0.66 -10.89
C GLY A 10 14.59 0.82 -10.80
N VAL A 11 15.07 2.01 -10.45
CA VAL A 11 16.49 2.30 -10.21
C VAL A 11 17.05 1.43 -9.08
N GLY A 12 16.30 1.28 -7.98
CA GLY A 12 16.69 0.41 -6.87
C GLY A 12 16.81 -1.07 -7.28
N THR A 13 15.92 -1.55 -8.13
CA THR A 13 15.93 -2.93 -8.64
C THR A 13 17.09 -3.14 -9.62
N ILE A 14 17.38 -2.18 -10.49
CA ILE A 14 18.54 -2.21 -11.40
C ILE A 14 19.84 -2.21 -10.59
N LEU A 15 19.97 -1.37 -9.57
CA LEU A 15 21.17 -1.31 -8.74
C LEU A 15 21.40 -2.64 -7.99
N LYS A 16 20.34 -3.22 -7.44
CA LYS A 16 20.39 -4.51 -6.72
C LYS A 16 20.76 -5.66 -7.66
N THR A 17 20.17 -5.71 -8.85
CA THR A 17 20.49 -6.74 -9.86
C THR A 17 21.92 -6.59 -10.39
N ALA A 18 22.40 -5.36 -10.60
CA ALA A 18 23.78 -5.09 -10.98
C ALA A 18 24.79 -5.49 -9.88
N LEU A 19 24.51 -5.16 -8.61
CA LEU A 19 25.32 -5.57 -7.46
C LEU A 19 25.39 -7.08 -7.31
N LEU A 20 24.26 -7.78 -7.46
CA LEU A 20 24.21 -9.23 -7.43
C LEU A 20 25.03 -9.85 -8.56
N ALA A 21 24.92 -9.31 -9.79
CA ALA A 21 25.70 -9.77 -10.93
C ALA A 21 27.22 -9.59 -10.69
N ILE A 22 27.65 -8.48 -10.10
CA ILE A 22 29.05 -8.23 -9.74
C ILE A 22 29.53 -9.25 -8.71
N VAL A 23 28.76 -9.50 -7.64
CA VAL A 23 29.12 -10.47 -6.60
C VAL A 23 29.23 -11.89 -7.16
N LEU A 24 28.27 -12.31 -7.99
CA LEU A 24 28.31 -13.62 -8.65
C LEU A 24 29.52 -13.74 -9.59
N THR A 25 29.88 -12.68 -10.31
CA THR A 25 31.05 -12.65 -11.19
C THR A 25 32.35 -12.76 -10.40
N VAL A 26 32.49 -12.02 -9.30
CA VAL A 26 33.66 -12.09 -8.41
C VAL A 26 33.78 -13.48 -7.79
N ALA A 27 32.66 -14.04 -7.29
CA ALA A 27 32.62 -15.40 -6.75
C ALA A 27 33.07 -16.44 -7.81
N TRP A 28 32.61 -16.30 -9.06
CA TRP A 28 33.02 -17.16 -10.17
C TRP A 28 34.51 -17.05 -10.50
N VAL A 29 35.07 -15.84 -10.55
CA VAL A 29 36.51 -15.62 -10.78
C VAL A 29 37.35 -16.25 -9.67
N LEU A 30 36.93 -16.10 -8.41
CA LEU A 30 37.62 -16.67 -7.26
C LEU A 30 37.53 -18.21 -7.26
N ALA A 31 36.35 -18.77 -7.52
CA ALA A 31 36.15 -20.22 -7.60
C ALA A 31 36.92 -20.86 -8.78
N SER A 32 36.93 -20.21 -9.94
CA SER A 32 37.68 -20.68 -11.11
C SER A 32 39.20 -20.58 -10.93
N ARG A 33 39.70 -19.60 -10.17
CA ARG A 33 41.12 -19.54 -9.80
C ARG A 33 41.48 -20.59 -8.75
N ALA A 34 40.62 -20.82 -7.76
CA ALA A 34 40.81 -21.84 -6.73
C ALA A 34 40.82 -23.27 -7.32
N SER A 35 39.92 -23.59 -8.24
CA SER A 35 39.88 -24.89 -8.91
C SER A 35 41.13 -25.15 -9.77
N ARG A 36 41.64 -24.14 -10.48
CA ARG A 36 42.90 -24.24 -11.23
C ARG A 36 44.12 -24.41 -10.33
N ALA A 37 44.12 -23.81 -9.13
CA ALA A 37 45.19 -23.97 -8.15
C ALA A 37 45.19 -25.35 -7.49
N HIS A 38 44.00 -25.93 -7.23
CA HIS A 38 43.86 -27.28 -6.68
C HIS A 38 44.40 -28.37 -7.62
N GLN A 39 44.34 -28.14 -8.93
CA GLN A 39 44.94 -29.03 -9.93
C GLN A 39 46.48 -29.03 -9.94
N ARG A 40 47.13 -28.04 -9.29
CA ARG A 40 48.59 -27.90 -9.28
C ARG A 40 49.26 -28.38 -7.98
N ASP A 41 48.58 -28.32 -6.84
CA ASP A 41 49.05 -28.88 -5.56
C ASP A 41 47.87 -29.18 -4.61
N ALA A 42 47.63 -30.46 -4.33
CA ALA A 42 46.44 -30.95 -3.63
C ALA A 42 46.50 -30.81 -2.09
N SER A 43 47.69 -30.68 -1.50
CA SER A 43 47.88 -30.73 -0.03
C SER A 43 47.89 -29.37 0.66
N ALA A 44 48.08 -28.26 -0.07
CA ALA A 44 48.14 -26.90 0.50
C ALA A 44 46.86 -26.06 0.29
N THR A 45 45.82 -26.63 -0.32
CA THR A 45 44.68 -25.88 -0.90
C THR A 45 43.44 -25.80 0.00
N THR A 46 43.27 -26.67 0.99
CA THR A 46 42.05 -26.74 1.83
C THR A 46 41.83 -25.48 2.66
N GLY A 47 42.88 -24.96 3.32
CA GLY A 47 42.78 -23.77 4.18
C GLY A 47 42.62 -22.44 3.43
N ARG A 48 43.00 -22.37 2.16
CA ARG A 48 42.76 -21.19 1.29
C ARG A 48 41.38 -21.24 0.66
N MET A 49 40.90 -22.43 0.30
CA MET A 49 39.56 -22.62 -0.27
C MET A 49 38.46 -22.33 0.76
N GLN A 50 38.63 -22.76 2.02
CA GLN A 50 37.69 -22.47 3.10
C GLN A 50 37.59 -20.96 3.40
N ARG A 51 38.72 -20.24 3.39
CA ARG A 51 38.74 -18.78 3.55
C ARG A 51 38.04 -18.04 2.39
N GLY A 52 38.18 -18.55 1.15
CA GLY A 52 37.46 -18.01 -0.01
C GLY A 52 35.94 -18.20 0.06
N MET A 53 35.49 -19.37 0.53
CA MET A 53 34.06 -19.66 0.72
C MET A 53 33.45 -18.84 1.87
N ILE A 54 34.17 -18.66 2.98
CA ILE A 54 33.74 -17.82 4.09
C ILE A 54 33.65 -16.35 3.66
N ALA A 55 34.61 -15.85 2.88
CA ALA A 55 34.56 -14.49 2.35
C ALA A 55 33.38 -14.27 1.39
N ALA A 56 33.12 -15.23 0.49
CA ALA A 56 31.97 -15.18 -0.42
C ALA A 56 30.62 -15.25 0.34
N GLY A 57 30.52 -16.11 1.35
CA GLY A 57 29.36 -16.18 2.24
C GLY A 57 29.13 -14.88 3.01
N GLY A 58 30.21 -14.26 3.53
CA GLY A 58 30.14 -12.97 4.22
C GLY A 58 29.65 -11.84 3.33
N ILE A 59 30.10 -11.78 2.07
CA ILE A 59 29.62 -10.79 1.09
C ILE A 59 28.14 -11.01 0.77
N LEU A 60 27.70 -12.26 0.62
CA LEU A 60 26.30 -12.58 0.37
C LEU A 60 25.39 -12.14 1.53
N VAL A 61 25.82 -12.41 2.78
CA VAL A 61 25.11 -11.97 3.99
C VAL A 61 25.08 -10.44 4.08
N LEU A 62 26.17 -9.75 3.75
CA LEU A 62 26.20 -8.28 3.74
C LEU A 62 25.25 -7.69 2.69
N VAL A 63 25.20 -8.28 1.49
CA VAL A 63 24.22 -7.88 0.44
C VAL A 63 22.79 -8.15 0.89
N PHE A 64 22.55 -9.26 1.59
CA PHE A 64 21.25 -9.59 2.17
C PHE A 64 20.85 -8.59 3.26
N ALA A 65 21.78 -8.24 4.17
CA ALA A 65 21.57 -7.26 5.23
C ALA A 65 21.29 -5.86 4.67
N ILE A 66 22.08 -5.40 3.69
CA ILE A 66 21.87 -4.12 3.01
C ILE A 66 20.51 -4.11 2.28
N SER A 67 20.14 -5.22 1.64
CA SER A 67 18.85 -5.35 0.93
C SER A 67 17.65 -5.40 1.87
N ALA A 68 17.81 -5.92 3.08
CA ALA A 68 16.78 -5.94 4.12
C ALA A 68 16.62 -4.58 4.83
N VAL A 69 17.69 -3.78 4.90
CA VAL A 69 17.67 -2.45 5.54
C VAL A 69 17.15 -1.36 4.59
N LEU A 70 17.31 -1.50 3.28
CA LEU A 70 16.87 -0.50 2.29
C LEU A 70 15.37 -0.12 2.33
N PRO A 71 14.41 -1.06 2.51
CA PRO A 71 13.00 -0.71 2.71
C PRO A 71 12.74 0.11 3.98
N ALA A 72 13.57 -0.07 5.03
CA ALA A 72 13.44 0.70 6.27
C ALA A 72 13.86 2.18 6.11
N ILE A 73 14.45 2.56 4.98
CA ILE A 73 14.81 3.94 4.61
C ILE A 73 13.70 4.60 3.77
N GLU A 74 12.61 3.89 3.45
CA GLU A 74 11.43 4.45 2.75
C GLU A 74 10.45 5.15 3.71
N THR A 75 10.61 4.99 5.02
CA THR A 75 9.87 5.71 6.07
C THR A 75 9.86 7.24 5.88
N PRO A 76 10.98 7.94 5.61
CA PRO A 76 10.98 9.40 5.36
C PRO A 76 10.35 9.83 4.02
N ARG A 77 9.97 8.89 3.14
CA ARG A 77 9.16 9.17 1.93
C ARG A 77 7.67 8.94 2.20
N ALA A 78 7.32 7.91 2.95
CA ALA A 78 5.96 7.70 3.42
C ALA A 78 5.50 8.83 4.34
N GLU A 79 6.38 9.33 5.22
CA GLU A 79 6.15 10.51 6.05
C GLU A 79 5.99 11.78 5.20
N ARG A 80 6.85 12.00 4.18
CA ARG A 80 6.69 13.14 3.26
C ARG A 80 5.42 13.05 2.41
N GLN A 81 5.02 11.85 1.98
CA GLN A 81 3.76 11.65 1.26
C GLN A 81 2.55 11.80 2.19
N ALA A 82 2.67 11.45 3.47
CA ALA A 82 1.67 11.74 4.48
C ALA A 82 1.58 13.24 4.78
N GLU A 83 2.70 13.96 4.77
CA GLU A 83 2.79 15.42 4.93
C GLU A 83 2.24 16.17 3.71
N GLU A 84 2.51 15.69 2.49
CA GLU A 84 1.91 16.19 1.24
C GLU A 84 0.40 15.86 1.14
N ARG A 85 -0.05 14.70 1.64
CA ARG A 85 -1.48 14.38 1.81
C ARG A 85 -2.13 15.27 2.87
N ALA A 86 -1.42 15.62 3.95
CA ALA A 86 -1.91 16.53 4.98
C ALA A 86 -2.01 17.98 4.48
N ALA A 87 -1.19 18.38 3.49
CA ALA A 87 -1.21 19.73 2.91
C ALA A 87 -2.50 20.05 2.12
N GLY A 88 -3.23 19.02 1.67
CA GLY A 88 -4.53 19.18 1.00
C GLY A 88 -4.48 19.79 -0.40
N ILE A 89 -5.64 19.90 -1.02
CA ILE A 89 -5.85 20.51 -2.33
C ILE A 89 -6.21 21.98 -2.13
N VAL A 90 -5.38 22.88 -2.65
CA VAL A 90 -5.66 24.33 -2.64
C VAL A 90 -6.04 24.78 -4.04
N THR A 91 -7.16 25.48 -4.18
CA THR A 91 -7.64 26.02 -5.46
C THR A 91 -8.15 27.44 -5.29
N GLU A 92 -7.77 28.31 -6.21
CA GLU A 92 -8.15 29.71 -6.21
C GLU A 92 -8.97 30.03 -7.47
N THR A 93 -10.05 30.78 -7.32
CA THR A 93 -10.91 31.19 -8.44
C THR A 93 -11.49 32.57 -8.16
N THR A 94 -11.46 33.46 -9.15
CA THR A 94 -12.07 34.79 -9.05
C THR A 94 -13.35 34.84 -9.86
N ASP A 95 -14.47 35.14 -9.20
CA ASP A 95 -15.79 35.33 -9.81
C ASP A 95 -16.48 36.54 -9.20
N GLY A 96 -17.12 37.38 -10.02
CA GLY A 96 -17.76 38.62 -9.55
C GLY A 96 -16.82 39.58 -8.79
N GLY A 97 -15.52 39.55 -9.07
CA GLY A 97 -14.50 40.30 -8.34
C GLY A 97 -14.24 39.81 -6.91
N VAL A 98 -14.77 38.63 -6.52
CA VAL A 98 -14.41 37.93 -5.28
C VAL A 98 -13.51 36.76 -5.66
N THR A 99 -12.32 36.73 -5.09
CA THR A 99 -11.41 35.60 -5.14
C THR A 99 -11.73 34.64 -4.01
N ILE A 100 -12.02 33.40 -4.36
CA ILE A 100 -12.36 32.28 -3.48
C ILE A 100 -11.17 31.33 -3.46
N THR A 101 -10.49 31.24 -2.32
CA THR A 101 -9.39 30.30 -2.09
C THR A 101 -9.91 29.16 -1.21
N SER A 102 -10.06 27.98 -1.80
CA SER A 102 -10.57 26.78 -1.13
C SER A 102 -9.43 25.81 -0.84
N THR A 103 -9.38 25.30 0.39
CA THR A 103 -8.43 24.29 0.85
C THR A 103 -9.18 23.06 1.34
N ILE A 104 -8.92 21.91 0.73
CA ILE A 104 -9.54 20.61 1.07
C ILE A 104 -8.45 19.65 1.55
N ALA A 105 -8.45 19.30 2.83
CA ALA A 105 -7.44 18.42 3.41
C ALA A 105 -8.07 17.16 4.03
N PRO A 106 -7.60 15.95 3.70
CA PRO A 106 -6.44 15.63 2.86
C PRO A 106 -6.68 15.62 1.34
N GLY A 107 -7.94 15.75 0.88
CA GLY A 107 -8.31 15.63 -0.53
C GLY A 107 -8.38 14.17 -1.02
N ASP A 108 -8.76 13.25 -0.14
CA ASP A 108 -8.82 11.81 -0.43
C ASP A 108 -10.09 11.17 0.18
N VAL A 109 -10.33 9.88 -0.07
CA VAL A 109 -11.44 9.13 0.53
C VAL A 109 -11.39 9.22 2.06
N GLY A 110 -12.55 9.45 2.70
CA GLY A 110 -12.66 9.65 4.15
C GLY A 110 -13.02 11.09 4.54
N PRO A 111 -12.75 11.50 5.80
CA PRO A 111 -13.10 12.83 6.30
C PRO A 111 -12.18 13.91 5.75
N ASN A 112 -12.77 14.94 5.14
CA ASN A 112 -12.06 16.07 4.56
C ASN A 112 -12.52 17.38 5.21
N ARG A 113 -11.56 18.19 5.68
CA ARG A 113 -11.84 19.56 6.11
C ARG A 113 -11.85 20.47 4.89
N LEU A 114 -12.85 21.34 4.81
CA LEU A 114 -12.89 22.42 3.82
C LEU A 114 -12.79 23.76 4.54
N ARG A 115 -11.81 24.56 4.14
CA ARG A 115 -11.68 25.97 4.51
C ARG A 115 -11.73 26.83 3.25
N VAL A 116 -12.45 27.95 3.32
CA VAL A 116 -12.62 28.91 2.24
C VAL A 116 -12.19 30.28 2.75
N GLU A 117 -11.29 30.94 2.02
CA GLU A 117 -10.84 32.30 2.29
C GLU A 117 -11.24 33.20 1.12
N LEU A 118 -11.85 34.33 1.45
CA LEU A 118 -12.42 35.27 0.49
C LEU A 118 -11.58 36.54 0.43
N SER A 119 -11.22 36.98 -0.76
CA SER A 119 -10.55 38.27 -0.96
C SER A 119 -11.12 39.03 -2.16
N ARG A 120 -10.94 40.34 -2.17
CA ARG A 120 -11.26 41.23 -3.29
C ARG A 120 -10.17 42.27 -3.39
N ASP A 121 -9.59 42.44 -4.57
CA ASP A 121 -8.47 43.35 -4.83
C ASP A 121 -7.30 43.18 -3.84
N GLY A 122 -7.02 41.93 -3.44
CA GLY A 122 -5.96 41.58 -2.50
C GLY A 122 -6.26 41.92 -1.03
N ARG A 123 -7.50 42.29 -0.68
CA ARG A 123 -7.95 42.56 0.69
C ARG A 123 -9.00 41.53 1.14
N PRO A 124 -9.09 41.20 2.44
CA PRO A 124 -10.12 40.29 2.96
C PRO A 124 -11.54 40.78 2.62
N TYR A 125 -12.35 39.90 2.04
CA TYR A 125 -13.74 40.20 1.68
C TYR A 125 -14.69 39.77 2.80
N THR A 126 -15.26 40.73 3.52
CA THR A 126 -16.18 40.49 4.64
C THR A 126 -17.66 40.66 4.27
N GLY A 127 -17.97 40.87 2.98
CA GLY A 127 -19.32 41.16 2.48
C GLY A 127 -20.19 39.92 2.22
N ALA A 128 -19.66 38.73 2.51
CA ALA A 128 -20.39 37.47 2.38
C ALA A 128 -21.41 37.30 3.51
N SER A 129 -22.67 37.08 3.15
CA SER A 129 -23.76 36.78 4.09
C SER A 129 -23.99 35.28 4.26
N ASP A 130 -23.72 34.49 3.21
CA ASP A 130 -23.84 33.02 3.26
C ASP A 130 -22.78 32.36 2.37
N VAL A 131 -22.24 31.25 2.82
CA VAL A 131 -21.28 30.44 2.07
C VAL A 131 -21.69 28.98 2.18
N THR A 132 -21.96 28.35 1.04
CA THR A 132 -22.39 26.94 0.98
C THR A 132 -21.41 26.12 0.14
N LEU A 133 -21.17 24.91 0.59
CA LEU A 133 -20.48 23.89 -0.18
C LEU A 133 -21.51 22.88 -0.69
N ARG A 134 -21.48 22.57 -1.97
CA ARG A 134 -22.06 21.36 -2.52
C ARG A 134 -20.97 20.42 -3.00
N TYR A 135 -21.00 19.15 -2.60
CA TYR A 135 -20.06 18.16 -3.09
C TYR A 135 -20.75 16.87 -3.54
N ALA A 136 -20.27 16.29 -4.64
CA ALA A 136 -20.82 15.06 -5.22
C ALA A 136 -19.74 14.25 -5.93
N ASN A 137 -19.84 12.92 -5.87
CA ASN A 137 -19.06 12.04 -6.74
C ASN A 137 -19.76 11.95 -8.10
N LEU A 138 -19.04 12.26 -9.18
CA LEU A 138 -19.58 12.32 -10.55
C LEU A 138 -19.77 10.93 -11.17
N GLU A 139 -19.09 9.92 -10.64
CA GLU A 139 -19.04 8.58 -11.21
C GLU A 139 -19.99 7.62 -10.49
N ALA A 140 -20.22 7.83 -9.20
CA ALA A 140 -21.04 6.98 -8.34
C ALA A 140 -22.54 7.30 -8.39
N ASN A 141 -23.00 8.23 -9.25
CA ASN A 141 -24.41 8.66 -9.35
C ASN A 141 -25.05 9.05 -7.99
N LEU A 142 -24.24 9.58 -7.06
CA LEU A 142 -24.71 9.99 -5.74
C LEU A 142 -25.36 11.38 -5.82
N SER A 143 -26.47 11.57 -5.12
CA SER A 143 -27.05 12.90 -4.92
C SER A 143 -26.07 13.75 -4.13
N GLY A 144 -25.67 14.90 -4.68
CA GLY A 144 -24.71 15.79 -4.02
C GLY A 144 -25.21 16.32 -2.68
N THR A 145 -24.33 16.36 -1.69
CA THR A 145 -24.60 16.92 -0.37
C THR A 145 -24.35 18.41 -0.40
N THR A 146 -25.27 19.20 0.13
CA THR A 146 -25.09 20.65 0.34
C THR A 146 -25.01 20.93 1.84
N SER A 147 -23.95 21.60 2.26
CA SER A 147 -23.68 21.95 3.65
C SER A 147 -23.30 23.43 3.76
N PRO A 148 -23.85 24.18 4.73
CA PRO A 148 -23.42 25.54 5.01
C PRO A 148 -22.04 25.57 5.66
N LEU A 149 -21.25 26.60 5.38
CA LEU A 149 -20.00 26.87 6.09
C LEU A 149 -20.27 27.87 7.21
N SER A 150 -19.50 27.73 8.29
CA SER A 150 -19.53 28.64 9.43
C SER A 150 -18.40 29.68 9.33
N PRO A 151 -18.61 30.92 9.79
CA PRO A 151 -17.55 31.91 9.87
C PRO A 151 -16.39 31.45 10.78
N ALA A 152 -15.17 31.47 10.25
CA ALA A 152 -13.93 31.09 10.94
C ALA A 152 -12.93 32.25 11.06
N GLY A 153 -13.32 33.45 10.60
CA GLY A 153 -12.52 34.68 10.65
C GLY A 153 -13.16 35.81 9.83
N PRO A 154 -12.50 36.97 9.68
CA PRO A 154 -13.08 38.13 9.00
C PRO A 154 -13.50 37.88 7.55
N ALA A 155 -12.79 37.01 6.84
CA ALA A 155 -13.09 36.59 5.48
C ALA A 155 -12.87 35.08 5.28
N ALA A 156 -12.87 34.31 6.37
CA ALA A 156 -12.62 32.88 6.36
C ALA A 156 -13.87 32.14 6.81
N TRP A 157 -14.17 31.04 6.13
CA TRP A 157 -15.32 30.18 6.34
C TRP A 157 -14.87 28.73 6.37
N GLU A 158 -15.45 27.93 7.24
CA GLU A 158 -15.04 26.55 7.42
C GLU A 158 -16.26 25.64 7.57
N LEU A 159 -16.18 24.45 6.98
CA LEU A 159 -17.21 23.45 7.14
C LEU A 159 -17.15 22.88 8.57
N THR A 160 -18.23 23.00 9.34
CA THR A 160 -18.27 22.62 10.76
C THR A 160 -17.95 21.14 10.98
N ASP A 161 -18.58 20.27 10.20
CA ASP A 161 -18.35 18.82 10.22
C ASP A 161 -17.54 18.41 8.99
N PRO A 162 -16.59 17.46 9.10
CA PRO A 162 -15.81 17.02 7.94
C PRO A 162 -16.70 16.51 6.79
N ALA A 163 -16.38 16.89 5.56
CA ALA A 163 -17.00 16.32 4.36
C ALA A 163 -16.53 14.87 4.20
N ILE A 164 -17.47 13.93 4.22
CA ILE A 164 -17.14 12.50 4.09
C ILE A 164 -17.17 12.11 2.61
N LEU A 165 -15.99 11.83 2.04
CA LEU A 165 -15.84 11.31 0.68
C LEU A 165 -15.87 9.79 0.73
N ALA A 166 -17.06 9.22 0.57
CA ALA A 166 -17.33 7.80 0.86
C ALA A 166 -16.73 6.78 -0.13
N VAL A 167 -16.34 7.19 -1.33
CA VAL A 167 -15.81 6.30 -2.37
C VAL A 167 -14.65 6.98 -3.10
N SER A 168 -13.80 6.20 -3.77
CA SER A 168 -12.83 6.75 -4.71
C SER A 168 -13.50 7.27 -5.98
N GLY A 169 -12.79 8.11 -6.74
CA GLY A 169 -13.25 8.62 -8.03
C GLY A 169 -13.31 10.14 -8.10
N VAL A 170 -13.96 10.65 -9.14
CA VAL A 170 -13.99 12.10 -9.42
C VAL A 170 -15.06 12.80 -8.58
N TYR A 171 -14.63 13.68 -7.69
CA TYR A 171 -15.49 14.57 -6.93
C TYR A 171 -15.58 15.95 -7.55
N ARG A 172 -16.78 16.53 -7.53
CA ARG A 172 -17.02 17.94 -7.80
C ARG A 172 -17.40 18.64 -6.50
N PHE A 173 -16.69 19.70 -6.18
CA PHE A 173 -17.00 20.63 -5.11
C PHE A 173 -17.40 21.96 -5.73
N THR A 174 -18.54 22.48 -5.31
CA THR A 174 -19.10 23.77 -5.74
C THR A 174 -19.26 24.63 -4.50
N VAL A 175 -18.41 25.65 -4.36
CA VAL A 175 -18.51 26.66 -3.31
C VAL A 175 -19.31 27.83 -3.86
N ARG A 176 -20.41 28.17 -3.19
CA ARG A 176 -21.27 29.31 -3.53
C ARG A 176 -21.20 30.32 -2.41
N VAL A 177 -20.82 31.54 -2.77
CA VAL A 177 -20.71 32.69 -1.86
C VAL A 177 -21.81 33.67 -2.23
N GLU A 178 -22.72 33.95 -1.30
CA GLU A 178 -23.72 35.00 -1.44
C GLU A 178 -23.30 36.21 -0.61
N GLY A 179 -23.27 37.38 -1.24
CA GLY A 179 -22.93 38.64 -0.59
C GLY A 179 -23.75 39.80 -1.13
N ALA A 180 -23.54 40.98 -0.55
CA ALA A 180 -24.28 42.19 -0.91
C ALA A 180 -24.16 42.59 -2.39
N ASP A 181 -23.08 42.16 -3.06
CA ASP A 181 -22.76 42.54 -4.44
C ASP A 181 -23.18 41.48 -5.47
N GLY A 182 -23.80 40.39 -5.03
CA GLY A 182 -24.23 39.26 -5.86
C GLY A 182 -23.70 37.91 -5.38
N THR A 183 -23.79 36.92 -6.27
CA THR A 183 -23.31 35.56 -6.01
C THR A 183 -21.99 35.33 -6.75
N ALA A 184 -20.99 34.79 -6.05
CA ALA A 184 -19.77 34.26 -6.64
C ALA A 184 -19.75 32.73 -6.47
N THR A 185 -19.29 32.00 -7.48
CA THR A 185 -19.23 30.53 -7.44
C THR A 185 -17.85 30.03 -7.85
N GLN A 186 -17.36 29.02 -7.14
CA GLN A 186 -16.17 28.26 -7.52
C GLN A 186 -16.56 26.79 -7.71
N ASP A 187 -16.27 26.26 -8.88
CA ASP A 187 -16.37 24.83 -9.18
C ASP A 187 -14.96 24.23 -9.28
N LEU A 188 -14.70 23.19 -8.49
CA LEU A 188 -13.44 22.46 -8.51
C LEU A 188 -13.70 20.96 -8.61
N GLN A 189 -12.83 20.26 -9.34
CA GLN A 189 -12.92 18.81 -9.52
C GLN A 189 -11.58 18.17 -9.19
N PHE A 190 -11.61 17.08 -8.43
CA PHE A 190 -10.43 16.30 -8.09
C PHE A 190 -10.78 14.83 -7.98
N GLU A 191 -9.77 13.97 -8.15
CA GLU A 191 -9.90 12.53 -8.12
C GLU A 191 -9.33 11.98 -6.81
N THR A 192 -10.13 11.18 -6.09
CA THR A 192 -9.76 10.52 -4.83
C THR A 192 -9.44 9.04 -5.05
N GLY A 193 -8.61 8.44 -4.18
CA GLY A 193 -8.32 7.00 -4.22
C GLY A 193 -7.41 6.54 -5.36
N VAL A 194 -6.72 7.45 -6.05
CA VAL A 194 -5.60 7.09 -6.92
C VAL A 194 -4.34 7.10 -6.09
N ASP A 195 -3.82 5.92 -5.75
CA ASP A 195 -2.40 5.75 -5.45
C ASP A 195 -1.61 6.28 -6.66
N ARG A 196 -1.22 7.56 -6.63
CA ARG A 196 -0.41 8.20 -7.69
C ARG A 196 0.99 7.57 -7.81
N SER A 197 1.30 6.58 -6.99
CA SER A 197 2.58 5.88 -6.87
C SER A 197 2.53 4.40 -7.29
N ALA A 198 1.36 3.78 -7.45
CA ALA A 198 1.29 2.35 -7.78
C ALA A 198 1.26 2.13 -9.30
N SER A 199 2.43 1.96 -9.89
CA SER A 199 2.62 1.57 -11.28
C SER A 199 1.81 0.30 -11.60
N ARG A 200 0.89 0.43 -12.56
CA ARG A 200 0.07 -0.65 -13.13
C ARG A 200 0.95 -1.67 -13.86
N LEU A 201 1.51 -2.64 -13.15
CA LEU A 201 2.05 -3.85 -13.79
C LEU A 201 0.91 -4.85 -13.99
N ASN A 202 0.55 -5.09 -15.25
CA ASN A 202 -0.45 -6.08 -15.63
C ASN A 202 0.01 -7.49 -15.17
N PRO A 203 -0.76 -8.19 -14.33
CA PRO A 203 -0.36 -9.48 -13.75
C PRO A 203 -0.01 -10.55 -14.79
N THR A 204 -0.51 -10.43 -16.03
CA THR A 204 -0.22 -11.37 -17.11
C THR A 204 1.24 -11.37 -17.57
N THR A 205 1.94 -10.23 -17.55
CA THR A 205 3.32 -10.15 -18.08
C THR A 205 4.34 -10.78 -17.12
N ALA A 206 4.09 -10.71 -15.81
CA ALA A 206 4.93 -11.32 -14.79
C ALA A 206 4.81 -12.85 -14.77
N TRP A 207 3.63 -13.40 -15.07
CA TRP A 207 3.41 -14.84 -15.19
C TRP A 207 4.19 -15.43 -16.38
N TRP A 208 4.11 -14.81 -17.55
CA TRP A 208 4.86 -15.25 -18.72
C TRP A 208 6.38 -15.19 -18.51
N ALA A 209 6.90 -14.17 -17.82
CA ALA A 209 8.32 -14.08 -17.50
C ALA A 209 8.81 -15.23 -16.60
N GLY A 210 8.01 -15.61 -15.59
CA GLY A 210 8.33 -16.75 -14.71
C GLY A 210 8.28 -18.10 -15.44
N ILE A 211 7.27 -18.31 -16.30
CA ILE A 211 7.15 -19.51 -17.14
C ILE A 211 8.33 -19.63 -18.09
N LEU A 212 8.73 -18.54 -18.75
CA LEU A 212 9.87 -18.52 -19.67
C LEU A 212 11.19 -18.80 -18.95
N ALA A 213 11.37 -18.32 -17.72
CA ALA A 213 12.55 -18.62 -16.91
C ALA A 213 12.63 -20.11 -16.53
N LEU A 214 11.51 -20.72 -16.12
CA LEU A 214 11.43 -22.16 -15.81
C LEU A 214 11.62 -23.03 -17.05
N ALA A 215 11.02 -22.65 -18.19
CA ALA A 215 11.20 -23.33 -19.46
C ALA A 215 12.66 -23.26 -19.95
N GLY A 216 13.31 -22.10 -19.79
CA GLY A 216 14.73 -21.92 -20.08
C GLY A 216 15.63 -22.80 -19.22
N ALA A 217 15.33 -22.91 -17.92
CA ALA A 217 16.05 -23.80 -17.00
C ALA A 217 15.86 -25.28 -17.36
N GLY A 218 14.64 -25.69 -17.72
CA GLY A 218 14.33 -27.05 -18.18
C GLY A 218 15.05 -27.42 -19.48
N ALA A 219 15.07 -26.51 -20.46
CA ALA A 219 15.77 -26.71 -21.74
C ALA A 219 17.29 -26.82 -21.55
N ALA A 220 17.88 -25.99 -20.67
CA ALA A 220 19.29 -26.09 -20.31
C ALA A 220 19.63 -27.43 -19.63
N MET A 221 18.71 -27.97 -18.83
CA MET A 221 18.88 -29.26 -18.16
C MET A 221 18.87 -30.44 -19.13
N VAL A 222 17.95 -30.44 -20.11
CA VAL A 222 17.89 -31.45 -21.18
C VAL A 222 19.14 -31.39 -22.06
N ALA A 223 19.54 -30.19 -22.49
CA ALA A 223 20.74 -30.00 -23.31
C ALA A 223 22.00 -30.52 -22.60
N ALA A 224 22.15 -30.25 -21.31
CA ALA A 224 23.28 -30.72 -20.52
C ALA A 224 23.29 -32.23 -20.29
N ASN A 225 22.13 -32.90 -20.35
CA ASN A 225 22.05 -34.36 -20.21
C ASN A 225 22.26 -35.11 -21.55
N THR A 226 22.13 -34.43 -22.68
CA THR A 226 22.43 -34.98 -24.02
C THR A 226 23.90 -34.88 -24.43
N ILE A 227 24.71 -34.05 -23.75
CA ILE A 227 26.15 -33.90 -24.01
C ILE A 227 26.92 -34.99 -23.25
N GLY A 228 27.59 -35.87 -24.01
CA GLY A 228 28.16 -37.14 -23.56
C GLY A 228 28.95 -37.14 -22.23
N SER A 229 28.82 -38.26 -21.52
CA SER A 229 29.20 -38.57 -20.13
C SER A 229 30.68 -38.43 -19.70
N ARG A 230 31.55 -37.77 -20.48
CA ARG A 230 32.99 -37.70 -20.21
C ARG A 230 33.46 -36.53 -19.33
N LYS A 231 32.60 -35.58 -18.96
CA LYS A 231 32.99 -34.45 -18.09
C LYS A 231 32.10 -34.38 -16.84
N ARG A 232 32.45 -35.16 -15.81
CA ARG A 232 31.82 -35.15 -14.47
C ARG A 232 31.75 -33.75 -13.83
N ILE A 233 32.64 -32.83 -14.25
CA ILE A 233 32.76 -31.46 -13.76
C ILE A 233 31.56 -30.59 -14.16
N LEU A 234 30.92 -30.83 -15.32
CA LEU A 234 29.76 -30.04 -15.78
C LEU A 234 28.45 -30.42 -15.08
N ARG A 235 28.37 -31.60 -14.46
CA ARG A 235 27.17 -32.05 -13.71
C ARG A 235 27.03 -31.35 -12.36
N GLY A 236 28.13 -31.01 -11.69
CA GLY A 236 28.10 -30.29 -10.41
C GLY A 236 27.71 -28.82 -10.56
N GLU A 237 28.22 -28.16 -11.61
CA GLU A 237 27.87 -26.75 -11.89
C GLU A 237 26.40 -26.61 -12.30
N LEU A 238 25.87 -27.53 -13.11
CA LEU A 238 24.48 -27.48 -13.54
C LEU A 238 23.48 -27.69 -12.39
N ILE A 239 23.78 -28.59 -11.45
CA ILE A 239 22.96 -28.78 -10.24
C ILE A 239 22.99 -27.53 -9.36
N GLY A 240 24.15 -26.86 -9.24
CA GLY A 240 24.27 -25.60 -8.51
C GLY A 240 23.45 -24.46 -9.12
N TRP A 241 23.50 -24.29 -10.45
CA TRP A 241 22.71 -23.27 -11.15
C TRP A 241 21.20 -23.55 -11.09
N THR A 242 20.80 -24.82 -11.16
CA THR A 242 19.39 -25.21 -11.04
C THR A 242 18.87 -24.96 -9.62
N GLY A 243 19.67 -25.28 -8.60
CA GLY A 243 19.35 -24.95 -7.20
C GLY A 243 19.27 -23.44 -6.95
N ALA A 244 20.18 -22.66 -7.53
CA ALA A 244 20.16 -21.20 -7.44
C ALA A 244 18.95 -20.57 -8.15
N ALA A 245 18.56 -21.10 -9.31
CA ALA A 245 17.38 -20.66 -10.04
C ALA A 245 16.07 -21.01 -9.32
N ILE A 246 15.99 -22.20 -8.71
CA ILE A 246 14.84 -22.61 -7.87
C ILE A 246 14.78 -21.75 -6.60
N ALA A 247 15.91 -21.49 -5.94
CA ALA A 247 15.97 -20.62 -4.77
C ALA A 247 15.60 -19.16 -5.11
N ALA A 248 16.04 -18.64 -6.27
CA ALA A 248 15.66 -17.32 -6.75
C ALA A 248 14.17 -17.24 -7.12
N GLY A 249 13.64 -18.27 -7.80
CA GLY A 249 12.21 -18.36 -8.11
C GLY A 249 11.34 -18.47 -6.85
N ALA A 250 11.74 -19.32 -5.89
CA ALA A 250 11.10 -19.43 -4.60
C ALA A 250 11.18 -18.12 -3.81
N PHE A 251 12.31 -17.41 -3.82
CA PHE A 251 12.47 -16.10 -3.19
C PHE A 251 11.57 -15.03 -3.83
N LEU A 252 11.45 -15.00 -5.15
CA LEU A 252 10.54 -14.10 -5.87
C LEU A 252 9.06 -14.41 -5.59
N LEU A 253 8.73 -15.67 -5.30
CA LEU A 253 7.39 -16.09 -4.88
C LEU A 253 7.14 -15.86 -3.38
N TRP A 254 8.15 -16.01 -2.53
CA TRP A 254 8.04 -15.89 -1.07
C TRP A 254 8.10 -14.44 -0.59
N GLY A 255 8.81 -13.56 -1.31
CA GLY A 255 8.77 -12.10 -1.12
C GLY A 255 7.41 -11.46 -1.46
N ARG A 256 6.45 -12.25 -1.99
CA ARG A 256 5.05 -11.86 -2.22
C ARG A 256 4.08 -12.39 -1.15
N GLY A 257 4.50 -12.46 0.11
CA GLY A 257 3.54 -12.32 1.22
C GLY A 257 2.76 -11.00 1.09
N PRO A 258 1.62 -10.84 1.79
CA PRO A 258 0.27 -10.44 1.34
C PRO A 258 0.14 -9.12 0.54
N GLN A 259 0.97 -8.91 -0.47
CA GLN A 259 0.89 -7.75 -1.36
C GLN A 259 -0.23 -7.94 -2.39
N ALA A 260 -0.54 -9.19 -2.80
CA ALA A 260 -1.67 -9.47 -3.68
C ALA A 260 -3.01 -9.01 -3.09
N ALA A 261 -3.18 -9.14 -1.76
CA ALA A 261 -4.37 -8.70 -1.04
C ALA A 261 -4.47 -7.17 -0.94
N ALA A 262 -3.34 -6.45 -0.92
CA ALA A 262 -3.35 -4.98 -0.95
C ALA A 262 -3.90 -4.41 -2.27
N PHE A 263 -4.00 -5.22 -3.33
CA PHE A 263 -4.63 -4.83 -4.60
C PHE A 263 -6.12 -5.18 -4.69
N ILE A 264 -6.72 -5.78 -3.66
CA ILE A 264 -8.17 -6.01 -3.61
C ILE A 264 -8.82 -4.75 -3.06
N THR A 265 -9.51 -4.01 -3.92
CA THR A 265 -10.30 -2.84 -3.53
C THR A 265 -11.68 -3.27 -3.06
N ASN A 266 -12.21 -2.61 -2.03
CA ASN A 266 -13.59 -2.84 -1.58
C ASN A 266 -14.57 -2.41 -2.69
N PRO A 267 -15.37 -3.33 -3.27
CA PRO A 267 -16.34 -2.99 -4.30
C PRO A 267 -17.64 -2.41 -3.72
N ILE A 268 -17.83 -2.47 -2.39
CA ILE A 268 -19.05 -2.03 -1.70
C ILE A 268 -18.83 -0.64 -1.10
N PRO A 269 -19.57 0.39 -1.57
CA PRO A 269 -19.51 1.73 -0.99
C PRO A 269 -19.95 1.75 0.48
N ALA A 270 -19.25 2.54 1.31
CA ALA A 270 -19.56 2.75 2.73
C ALA A 270 -20.80 3.63 2.95
N THR A 271 -21.96 3.16 2.49
CA THR A 271 -23.27 3.83 2.69
C THR A 271 -23.81 3.54 4.08
N ALA A 272 -24.78 4.33 4.55
CA ALA A 272 -25.48 4.06 5.82
C ALA A 272 -26.07 2.63 5.87
N SER A 273 -26.55 2.09 4.74
CA SER A 273 -27.03 0.71 4.67
C SER A 273 -25.89 -0.31 4.81
N SER A 274 -24.72 -0.05 4.22
CA SER A 274 -23.54 -0.91 4.35
C SER A 274 -23.04 -0.92 5.79
N LEU A 275 -22.94 0.26 6.41
CA LEU A 275 -22.51 0.41 7.81
C LEU A 275 -23.48 -0.29 8.79
N ALA A 276 -24.80 -0.17 8.58
CA ALA A 276 -25.79 -0.85 9.41
C ALA A 276 -25.66 -2.38 9.32
N LYS A 277 -25.53 -2.93 8.10
CA LYS A 277 -25.28 -4.36 7.89
C LYS A 277 -23.95 -4.81 8.50
N GLY A 278 -22.91 -3.99 8.36
CA GLY A 278 -21.60 -4.25 8.93
C GLY A 278 -21.62 -4.28 10.45
N ALA A 279 -22.38 -3.38 11.09
CA ALA A 279 -22.60 -3.38 12.53
C ALA A 279 -23.30 -4.67 13.00
N ASP A 280 -24.34 -5.11 12.29
CA ASP A 280 -25.04 -6.36 12.61
C ASP A 280 -24.11 -7.58 12.49
N VAL A 281 -23.29 -7.63 11.42
CA VAL A 281 -22.28 -8.68 11.23
C VAL A 281 -21.25 -8.64 12.36
N TYR A 282 -20.74 -7.46 12.72
CA TYR A 282 -19.76 -7.33 13.80
C TYR A 282 -20.31 -7.82 15.14
N ALA A 283 -21.50 -7.36 15.52
CA ALA A 283 -22.15 -7.75 16.77
C ALA A 283 -22.40 -9.27 16.84
N THR A 284 -22.79 -9.87 15.71
CA THR A 284 -23.14 -11.30 15.65
C THR A 284 -21.91 -12.21 15.66
N TYR A 285 -20.86 -11.85 14.92
CA TYR A 285 -19.76 -12.78 14.62
C TYR A 285 -18.41 -12.37 15.19
N CYS A 286 -18.16 -11.08 15.43
CA CYS A 286 -16.83 -10.56 15.71
C CYS A 286 -16.67 -10.07 17.17
N ALA A 287 -17.69 -9.41 17.72
CA ALA A 287 -17.64 -8.73 19.01
C ALA A 287 -17.36 -9.66 20.20
N ARG A 288 -17.78 -10.94 20.10
CA ARG A 288 -17.53 -11.93 21.16
C ARG A 288 -16.05 -12.13 21.47
N CYS A 289 -15.17 -11.98 20.47
CA CYS A 289 -13.73 -12.06 20.65
C CYS A 289 -13.07 -10.68 20.61
N HIS A 290 -13.52 -9.78 19.73
CA HIS A 290 -12.87 -8.49 19.52
C HIS A 290 -13.39 -7.37 20.45
N GLY A 291 -14.42 -7.61 21.25
CA GLY A 291 -15.02 -6.67 22.20
C GLY A 291 -15.98 -5.69 21.54
N GLU A 292 -16.94 -5.14 22.29
CA GLU A 292 -17.84 -4.08 21.79
C GLU A 292 -17.09 -2.76 21.57
N GLU A 293 -15.98 -2.56 22.30
CA GLU A 293 -15.11 -1.39 22.20
C GLU A 293 -13.95 -1.59 21.21
N PHE A 294 -13.96 -2.68 20.45
CA PHE A 294 -12.93 -3.01 19.45
C PHE A 294 -11.51 -3.17 20.02
N ASP A 295 -11.39 -3.39 21.32
CA ASP A 295 -10.14 -3.41 22.07
C ASP A 295 -9.46 -4.80 22.13
N GLY A 296 -10.13 -5.81 21.58
CA GLY A 296 -9.67 -7.20 21.62
C GLY A 296 -10.01 -7.91 22.93
N ALA A 297 -10.85 -7.34 23.80
CA ALA A 297 -11.21 -7.87 25.12
C ALA A 297 -12.64 -8.45 25.15
N GLY A 298 -13.06 -9.13 24.08
CA GLY A 298 -14.35 -9.81 24.05
C GLY A 298 -14.45 -10.95 25.07
N VAL A 299 -15.69 -11.36 25.38
CA VAL A 299 -15.99 -12.40 26.38
C VAL A 299 -15.29 -13.74 26.11
N ASP A 300 -15.05 -14.09 24.85
CA ASP A 300 -14.40 -15.33 24.44
C ASP A 300 -12.89 -15.14 24.19
N ALA A 301 -12.36 -13.92 24.31
CA ALA A 301 -10.97 -13.60 23.96
C ALA A 301 -9.94 -14.38 24.80
N ALA A 302 -10.25 -14.62 26.08
CA ALA A 302 -9.38 -15.33 27.00
C ALA A 302 -9.24 -16.84 26.68
N GLU A 303 -10.14 -17.39 25.86
CA GLU A 303 -10.13 -18.80 25.46
C GLU A 303 -9.28 -19.05 24.19
N LEU A 304 -8.84 -17.98 23.52
CA LEU A 304 -8.08 -18.07 22.28
C LEU A 304 -6.59 -18.29 22.53
N PRO A 305 -5.87 -19.01 21.63
CA PRO A 305 -4.43 -19.22 21.74
C PRO A 305 -3.61 -17.93 21.73
N VAL A 306 -4.16 -16.88 21.11
CA VAL A 306 -3.54 -15.55 21.01
C VAL A 306 -4.63 -14.52 21.24
N GLN A 307 -4.34 -13.52 22.07
CA GLN A 307 -5.25 -12.40 22.30
C GLN A 307 -5.62 -11.74 20.95
N PRO A 308 -6.92 -11.53 20.68
CA PRO A 308 -7.36 -10.73 19.54
C PRO A 308 -6.71 -9.36 19.54
N ALA A 309 -6.37 -8.86 18.35
CA ALA A 309 -5.78 -7.54 18.20
C ALA A 309 -6.80 -6.45 18.62
N ASN A 310 -6.29 -5.39 19.24
CA ASN A 310 -7.02 -4.15 19.39
C ASN A 310 -7.20 -3.53 18.00
N LEU A 311 -8.44 -3.53 17.51
CA LEU A 311 -8.78 -3.08 16.17
C LEU A 311 -8.70 -1.56 16.04
N VAL A 312 -8.93 -0.79 17.11
CA VAL A 312 -8.71 0.68 17.10
C VAL A 312 -7.27 1.01 16.70
N LEU A 313 -6.30 0.23 17.19
CA LEU A 313 -4.88 0.45 16.91
C LEU A 313 -4.43 -0.19 15.59
N HIS A 314 -4.87 -1.42 15.31
CA HIS A 314 -4.33 -2.21 14.20
C HIS A 314 -5.14 -2.14 12.90
N PHE A 315 -6.45 -1.91 12.96
CA PHE A 315 -7.29 -1.87 11.77
C PHE A 315 -6.87 -0.74 10.78
N PRO A 316 -6.51 0.47 11.24
CA PRO A 316 -6.00 1.54 10.38
C PRO A 316 -4.70 1.21 9.63
N GLN A 317 -3.91 0.26 10.13
CA GLN A 317 -2.56 -0.04 9.61
C GLN A 317 -2.56 -0.94 8.36
N HIS A 318 -3.73 -1.45 7.96
CA HIS A 318 -3.86 -2.41 6.88
C HIS A 318 -4.94 -1.98 5.88
N SER A 319 -4.74 -2.35 4.63
CA SER A 319 -5.70 -2.10 3.54
C SER A 319 -6.95 -2.97 3.67
N ASP A 320 -8.06 -2.52 3.10
CA ASP A 320 -9.33 -3.23 3.14
C ASP A 320 -9.24 -4.63 2.52
N GLY A 321 -8.48 -4.80 1.43
CA GLY A 321 -8.24 -6.12 0.82
C GLY A 321 -7.43 -7.09 1.70
N GLN A 322 -6.53 -6.56 2.54
CA GLN A 322 -5.85 -7.38 3.56
C GLN A 322 -6.84 -7.83 4.64
N HIS A 323 -7.70 -6.93 5.11
CA HIS A 323 -8.77 -7.29 6.06
C HIS A 323 -9.73 -8.32 5.48
N PHE A 324 -10.16 -8.15 4.24
CA PHE A 324 -11.01 -9.12 3.52
C PHE A 324 -10.36 -10.50 3.49
N THR A 325 -9.07 -10.58 3.19
CA THR A 325 -8.33 -11.84 3.14
C THR A 325 -8.23 -12.49 4.52
N VAL A 326 -8.01 -11.71 5.58
CA VAL A 326 -7.92 -12.20 6.95
C VAL A 326 -9.28 -12.68 7.46
N ILE A 327 -10.36 -11.95 7.19
CA ILE A 327 -11.72 -12.33 7.62
C ILE A 327 -12.19 -13.57 6.84
N SER A 328 -11.97 -13.59 5.53
CA SER A 328 -12.38 -14.71 4.67
C SER A 328 -11.69 -16.01 5.04
N ASN A 329 -10.37 -15.99 5.24
CA ASN A 329 -9.56 -17.19 5.49
C ASN A 329 -9.37 -17.51 6.98
N GLY A 330 -9.66 -16.56 7.85
CA GLY A 330 -9.35 -16.65 9.28
C GLY A 330 -7.85 -16.65 9.56
N ARG A 331 -7.51 -16.86 10.82
CA ARG A 331 -6.14 -17.06 11.31
C ARG A 331 -6.13 -18.23 12.28
N VAL A 332 -6.02 -19.45 11.72
CA VAL A 332 -6.08 -20.71 12.47
C VAL A 332 -5.11 -20.73 13.66
N GLN A 333 -3.91 -20.19 13.49
CA GLN A 333 -2.89 -20.15 14.55
C GLN A 333 -3.28 -19.26 15.75
N SER A 334 -4.10 -18.23 15.54
CA SER A 334 -4.61 -17.36 16.61
C SER A 334 -6.01 -17.75 17.08
N GLY A 335 -6.58 -18.84 16.55
CA GLY A 335 -7.96 -19.26 16.86
C GLY A 335 -9.05 -18.45 16.16
N MET A 336 -8.71 -17.55 15.22
CA MET A 336 -9.72 -16.83 14.43
C MET A 336 -10.25 -17.76 13.32
N PRO A 337 -11.56 -18.08 13.29
CA PRO A 337 -12.12 -18.96 12.27
C PRO A 337 -12.14 -18.27 10.90
N ALA A 338 -12.22 -19.07 9.84
CA ALA A 338 -12.51 -18.59 8.51
C ALA A 338 -14.01 -18.27 8.41
N TRP A 339 -14.34 -17.08 7.90
CA TRP A 339 -15.74 -16.68 7.74
C TRP A 339 -16.27 -16.87 6.32
N SER A 340 -15.40 -17.16 5.35
CA SER A 340 -15.85 -17.58 4.02
C SER A 340 -16.72 -18.83 4.11
N GLY A 341 -17.87 -18.81 3.43
CA GLY A 341 -18.87 -19.88 3.48
C GLY A 341 -19.92 -19.73 4.58
N THR A 342 -19.65 -18.95 5.63
CA THR A 342 -20.66 -18.52 6.62
C THR A 342 -21.18 -17.12 6.30
N LEU A 343 -20.28 -16.21 5.94
CA LEU A 343 -20.58 -14.87 5.44
C LEU A 343 -20.40 -14.83 3.92
N THR A 344 -21.23 -14.02 3.27
CA THR A 344 -21.04 -13.61 1.87
C THR A 344 -19.92 -12.57 1.76
N ASP A 345 -19.28 -12.48 0.60
CA ASP A 345 -18.25 -11.48 0.34
C ASP A 345 -18.76 -10.05 0.62
N GLU A 346 -20.01 -9.77 0.26
CA GLU A 346 -20.68 -8.49 0.52
C GLU A 346 -20.79 -8.19 2.03
N GLN A 347 -21.15 -9.18 2.84
CA GLN A 347 -21.20 -9.03 4.31
C GLN A 347 -19.81 -8.81 4.91
N ILE A 348 -18.77 -9.44 4.35
CA ILE A 348 -17.39 -9.22 4.76
C ILE A 348 -16.96 -7.78 4.42
N TRP A 349 -17.33 -7.27 3.25
CA TRP A 349 -17.06 -5.88 2.88
C TRP A 349 -17.85 -4.86 3.71
N ASP A 350 -19.11 -5.17 4.03
CA ASP A 350 -19.95 -4.34 4.90
C ASP A 350 -19.34 -4.19 6.30
N VAL A 351 -18.84 -5.28 6.90
CA VAL A 351 -18.17 -5.20 8.22
C VAL A 351 -16.83 -4.49 8.15
N ILE A 352 -16.09 -4.60 7.04
CA ILE A 352 -14.85 -3.83 6.84
C ILE A 352 -15.14 -2.33 6.77
N ASN A 353 -16.20 -1.92 6.06
CA ASN A 353 -16.64 -0.53 6.01
C ASN A 353 -17.01 -0.01 7.41
N TYR A 354 -17.77 -0.80 8.16
CA TYR A 354 -18.14 -0.46 9.54
C TYR A 354 -16.92 -0.28 10.44
N LEU A 355 -15.99 -1.23 10.41
CA LEU A 355 -14.76 -1.18 11.22
C LEU A 355 -13.85 -0.02 10.83
N ARG A 356 -13.74 0.31 9.54
CA ARG A 356 -12.97 1.46 9.06
C ARG A 356 -13.44 2.76 9.73
N ILE A 357 -14.75 3.01 9.69
CA ILE A 357 -15.34 4.22 10.26
C ILE A 357 -15.22 4.25 11.80
N GLU A 358 -15.57 3.16 12.48
CA GLU A 358 -15.55 3.11 13.95
C GLU A 358 -14.14 3.23 14.52
N THR A 359 -13.17 2.51 13.94
CA THR A 359 -11.79 2.52 14.43
C THR A 359 -11.09 3.85 14.17
N GLU A 360 -11.40 4.54 13.06
CA GLU A 360 -10.89 5.88 12.78
C GLU A 360 -11.47 6.95 13.71
N GLN A 361 -12.77 6.87 14.04
CA GLN A 361 -13.40 7.79 15.00
C GLN A 361 -12.85 7.63 16.42
N ARG A 362 -12.43 6.40 16.77
CA ARG A 362 -11.95 6.04 18.12
C ARG A 362 -10.43 6.05 18.24
N ALA A 363 -9.71 6.14 17.12
CA ALA A 363 -8.26 6.27 17.14
C ALA A 363 -7.90 7.52 17.96
N PRO A 364 -7.07 7.40 19.00
CA PRO A 364 -6.65 8.56 19.74
C PRO A 364 -6.02 9.53 18.74
N THR A 365 -6.59 10.74 18.64
CA THR A 365 -5.97 11.85 17.92
C THR A 365 -4.52 11.85 18.34
N LEU A 366 -3.60 11.48 17.45
CA LEU A 366 -2.18 11.63 17.70
C LEU A 366 -1.97 13.12 17.88
N GLN A 367 -2.01 13.58 19.13
CA GLN A 367 -1.47 14.86 19.52
C GLN A 367 0.04 14.71 19.29
N VAL A 368 0.43 15.04 18.06
CA VAL A 368 1.82 15.29 17.73
C VAL A 368 2.21 16.52 18.58
N PRO A 369 3.16 16.39 19.52
CA PRO A 369 3.61 17.51 20.34
C PRO A 369 4.28 18.62 19.51
#